data_AF-A0A927SQC8-F1
#
_entry.id   AF-A0A927SQC8-F1
#
_cell.length_a   1.000
_cell.length_b   1.000
_cell.length_c   1.000
_cell.angle_alpha   90.00
_cell.angle_beta   90.00
_cell.angle_gamma   90.00
#
_symmetry.space_group_name_H-M   'P 1'
#
loop_
_entity.id
_entity.type
_entity.pdbx_description
1 polymer ?
#
loop_
_entity_poly.entity_id
_entity_poly.type
_entity_poly.pdbx_seq_one_letter_code
_entity_poly.pdbx_strand_id
1 'polypeptide(L)'
;MDFGKRLVEVEEILNYLVPEEKAKIPKEVFVFINKKKDKEYKWQIDKSKKLKDQDLPDDTFAILAYINMKFLLNEEQKELMEQFYELNDRKK
;
A
#
# COMPACT_ATOMS: atom_id res chain seq x y z
N MET A 1 -11.90 -6.73 -10.45
CA MET A 1 -11.25 -6.22 -9.22
C MET A 1 -12.27 -6.23 -8.10
N ASP A 2 -12.03 -7.01 -7.05
CA ASP A 2 -12.86 -6.94 -5.82
C ASP A 2 -12.24 -5.90 -4.88
N PHE A 3 -12.56 -4.63 -5.15
CA PHE A 3 -11.93 -3.49 -4.50
C PHE A 3 -12.10 -3.51 -2.97
N GLY A 4 -13.28 -3.93 -2.48
CA GLY A 4 -13.54 -4.03 -1.03
C GLY A 4 -12.61 -5.00 -0.33
N LYS A 5 -12.34 -6.17 -0.93
CA LYS A 5 -11.38 -7.14 -0.39
C LYS A 5 -9.94 -6.62 -0.37
N ARG A 6 -9.52 -5.93 -1.44
CA ARG A 6 -8.18 -5.31 -1.49
C ARG A 6 -7.98 -4.30 -0.37
N LEU A 7 -9.01 -3.52 -0.03
CA LEU A 7 -8.93 -2.56 1.07
C LEU A 7 -8.77 -3.22 2.44
N VAL A 8 -9.28 -4.44 2.66
CA VAL A 8 -9.02 -5.21 3.89
C VAL A 8 -7.52 -5.56 4.00
N GLU A 9 -6.93 -6.04 2.91
CA GLU A 9 -5.50 -6.39 2.86
C GLU A 9 -4.62 -5.14 3.08
N VAL A 10 -4.94 -4.03 2.41
CA VAL A 10 -4.24 -2.74 2.59
C VAL A 10 -4.33 -2.27 4.04
N GLU A 11 -5.52 -2.27 4.64
CA GLU A 11 -5.71 -1.84 6.03
C GLU A 11 -4.85 -2.67 7.00
N GLU A 12 -4.86 -4.00 6.85
CA GLU A 12 -4.08 -4.91 7.67
C GLU A 12 -2.59 -4.57 7.58
N ILE A 13 -2.05 -4.34 6.38
CA ILE A 13 -0.64 -4.00 6.19
C ILE A 13 -0.30 -2.64 6.79
N LEU A 14 -1.16 -1.63 6.61
CA LEU A 14 -0.96 -0.30 7.18
C LEU A 14 -0.99 -0.31 8.73
N ASN A 15 -1.60 -1.31 9.35
CA ASN A 15 -1.57 -1.48 10.80
C ASN A 15 -0.21 -1.92 11.35
N TYR A 16 0.68 -2.45 10.50
CA TYR A 16 2.06 -2.80 10.88
C TYR A 16 3.06 -1.66 10.67
N LEU A 17 2.63 -0.50 10.16
CA LEU A 17 3.48 0.68 10.08
C LEU A 17 3.80 1.19 11.49
N VAL A 18 5.03 1.67 11.66
CA VAL A 18 5.43 2.39 12.87
C VAL A 18 4.58 3.66 13.03
N PRO A 19 4.29 4.11 14.26
CA PRO A 19 3.39 5.25 14.50
C PRO A 19 3.76 6.52 13.73
N GLU A 20 5.05 6.77 13.56
CA GLU A 20 5.59 7.94 12.87
C GLU A 20 5.23 7.93 11.37
N GLU A 21 5.38 6.78 10.71
CA GLU A 21 4.99 6.59 9.31
C GLU A 21 3.46 6.62 9.16
N LYS A 22 2.74 5.98 10.08
CA LYS A 22 1.27 5.97 10.08
C LYS A 22 0.70 7.39 10.22
N ALA A 23 1.36 8.26 10.97
CA ALA A 23 0.95 9.65 11.16
C ALA A 23 1.11 10.52 9.90
N LYS A 24 1.97 10.13 8.94
CA LYS A 24 2.10 10.83 7.65
C LYS A 24 0.89 10.61 6.73
N ILE A 25 0.17 9.50 6.92
CA ILE A 25 -1.01 9.17 6.12
C ILE A 25 -2.23 9.95 6.67
N PRO A 26 -2.93 10.73 5.83
CA PRO A 26 -4.12 11.47 6.25
C PRO A 26 -5.22 10.54 6.80
N LYS A 27 -5.91 10.99 7.85
CA LYS A 27 -6.97 10.20 8.51
C LYS A 27 -8.10 9.85 7.55
N GLU A 28 -8.36 10.70 6.57
CA GLU A 28 -9.37 10.53 5.53
C GLU A 28 -9.13 9.25 4.72
N VAL A 29 -7.86 8.86 4.52
CA VAL A 29 -7.50 7.62 3.83
C VAL A 29 -7.96 6.41 4.64
N PHE A 30 -7.68 6.38 5.94
CA PHE A 30 -8.14 5.30 6.83
C PHE A 30 -9.66 5.25 6.94
N VAL A 31 -10.33 6.41 7.01
CA VAL A 31 -11.79 6.50 7.02
C VAL A 31 -12.37 5.95 5.72
N PHE A 32 -11.78 6.30 4.57
CA PHE A 32 -12.20 5.79 3.26
C PHE A 32 -12.04 4.27 3.19
N ILE A 33 -10.87 3.75 3.55
CA ILE A 33 -10.58 2.31 3.59
C ILE A 33 -11.61 1.59 4.46
N ASN A 34 -11.81 2.04 5.70
CA ASN A 34 -12.74 1.41 6.63
C ASN A 34 -14.21 1.47 6.17
N LYS A 35 -14.61 2.53 5.46
CA LYS A 35 -15.97 2.67 4.92
C LYS A 35 -16.22 1.78 3.70
N LYS A 36 -15.19 1.54 2.89
CA LYS A 36 -15.30 0.87 1.58
C LYS A 36 -14.81 -0.57 1.59
N LYS A 37 -14.07 -0.99 2.60
CA LYS A 37 -13.60 -2.37 2.74
C LYS A 37 -14.76 -3.34 2.86
N ASP A 38 -14.51 -4.56 2.41
CA ASP A 38 -15.41 -5.68 2.65
C ASP A 38 -15.46 -6.00 4.15
N LYS A 39 -16.64 -6.36 4.67
CA LYS A 39 -16.85 -6.61 6.10
C LYS A 39 -16.78 -8.10 6.47
N GLU A 40 -16.91 -8.98 5.49
CA GLU A 40 -16.96 -10.43 5.68
C GLU A 40 -15.61 -11.07 5.38
N TYR A 41 -14.89 -10.53 4.39
CA TYR A 41 -13.55 -10.99 4.04
C TYR A 41 -12.55 -10.68 5.15
N LYS A 42 -11.75 -11.69 5.49
CA LYS A 42 -10.67 -11.59 6.47
C LYS A 42 -9.39 -12.06 5.83
N TRP A 43 -8.37 -11.22 5.94
CA TRP A 43 -7.01 -11.54 5.52
C TRP A 43 -6.06 -11.04 6.60
N GLN A 44 -4.99 -11.78 6.83
CA GLN A 44 -3.98 -11.46 7.83
C GLN A 44 -2.60 -11.63 7.22
N ILE A 45 -1.68 -10.74 7.56
CA ILE A 45 -0.31 -10.83 7.09
C ILE A 45 0.38 -12.05 7.72
N ASP A 46 1.07 -12.83 6.89
CA ASP A 46 1.95 -13.89 7.37
C ASP A 46 3.27 -13.28 7.83
N LYS A 47 3.45 -13.15 9.16
CA LYS A 47 4.64 -12.52 9.75
C LYS A 47 5.95 -13.29 9.49
N SER A 48 5.87 -14.53 8.99
CA SER A 48 7.05 -15.30 8.60
C SER A 48 7.57 -14.93 7.20
N LYS A 49 6.77 -14.22 6.41
CA LYS A 49 7.08 -13.86 5.01
C LYS A 49 7.30 -12.36 4.85
N LYS A 50 8.15 -11.98 3.88
CA LYS A 50 8.29 -10.58 3.48
C LYS A 50 7.04 -10.12 2.73
N LEU A 51 6.79 -8.81 2.69
CA LEU A 51 5.61 -8.23 2.02
C LEU A 51 5.46 -8.68 0.55
N LYS A 52 6.56 -8.74 -0.20
CA LYS A 52 6.58 -9.20 -1.60
C LYS A 52 6.29 -10.68 -1.79
N ASP A 53 6.41 -11.48 -0.72
CA ASP A 53 6.20 -12.94 -0.73
C ASP A 53 4.83 -13.29 -0.12
N GLN A 54 4.04 -12.28 0.26
CA GLN A 54 2.65 -12.46 0.68
C GLN A 54 1.80 -12.86 -0.53
N ASP A 55 0.79 -13.69 -0.30
CA ASP A 55 -0.23 -13.99 -1.30
C ASP A 55 -1.19 -12.80 -1.41
N LEU A 56 -0.76 -11.80 -2.17
CA LEU A 56 -1.45 -10.54 -2.41
C LEU A 56 -1.65 -10.34 -3.91
N PRO A 57 -2.87 -9.96 -4.33
CA PRO A 57 -3.14 -9.58 -5.71
C PRO A 57 -2.38 -8.31 -6.11
N ASP A 58 -2.01 -8.21 -7.39
CA ASP A 58 -1.31 -7.04 -7.95
C ASP A 58 -2.06 -5.72 -7.67
N ASP A 59 -3.39 -5.75 -7.67
CA ASP A 59 -4.25 -4.61 -7.32
C ASP A 59 -3.95 -4.06 -5.90
N THR A 60 -3.66 -4.93 -4.93
CA THR A 60 -3.29 -4.53 -3.56
C THR A 60 -1.93 -3.87 -3.54
N PHE A 61 -0.95 -4.47 -4.24
CA PHE A 61 0.37 -3.88 -4.38
C PHE A 61 0.31 -2.50 -5.04
N ALA A 62 -0.54 -2.32 -6.05
CA ALA A 62 -0.73 -1.03 -6.70
C ALA A 62 -1.27 0.04 -5.73
N ILE A 63 -2.27 -0.30 -4.90
CA ILE A 63 -2.81 0.63 -3.89
C ILE A 63 -1.75 0.97 -2.84
N LEU A 64 -1.00 -0.03 -2.35
CA LEU A 64 0.09 0.20 -1.38
C LEU A 64 1.20 1.07 -1.95
N ALA A 65 1.60 0.81 -3.20
CA ALA A 65 2.60 1.61 -3.90
C ALA A 65 2.15 3.07 -4.01
N TYR A 66 0.88 3.31 -4.36
CA TYR A 66 0.33 4.66 -4.42
C TYR A 66 0.37 5.37 -3.06
N ILE A 67 -0.06 4.70 -1.98
CA ILE A 67 -0.01 5.26 -0.62
C ILE A 67 1.44 5.56 -0.22
N ASN A 68 2.35 4.63 -0.49
CA ASN A 68 3.77 4.78 -0.18
C ASN A 68 4.36 6.01 -0.89
N MET A 69 4.16 6.12 -2.20
CA MET A 69 4.63 7.25 -3.01
C MET A 69 4.04 8.59 -2.57
N LYS A 70 2.76 8.61 -2.19
CA LYS A 70 2.07 9.86 -1.81
C LYS A 70 2.42 10.35 -0.42
N PHE A 71 2.63 9.46 0.54
CA PHE A 71 2.65 9.84 1.97
C PHE A 71 3.88 9.38 2.75
N LEU A 72 4.55 8.30 2.33
CA LEU A 72 5.60 7.67 3.15
C LEU A 72 7.01 7.99 2.66
N LEU A 73 7.20 8.08 1.34
CA LEU A 73 8.51 8.34 0.76
C LEU A 73 9.07 9.71 1.16
N ASN A 74 10.36 9.73 1.50
CA ASN A 74 11.12 10.97 1.59
C ASN A 74 11.52 11.47 0.18
N GLU A 75 12.07 12.68 0.09
CA GLU A 75 12.42 13.29 -1.20
C GLU A 75 13.43 12.45 -2.01
N GLU A 76 14.48 11.93 -1.37
CA GLU A 76 15.47 11.06 -2.04
C GLU A 76 14.81 9.79 -2.63
N GLN A 77 13.88 9.18 -1.89
CA GLN A 77 13.17 8.00 -2.35
C GLN A 77 12.19 8.32 -3.48
N LYS A 78 11.58 9.51 -3.49
CA LYS A 78 10.73 9.97 -4.58
C LYS A 78 11.54 10.19 -5.85
N GLU A 79 12.68 10.87 -5.76
CA GLU A 79 13.61 11.06 -6.87
C GLU A 79 14.07 9.74 -7.47
N LEU A 80 14.42 8.77 -6.61
CA LEU A 80 14.77 7.42 -7.06
C LEU A 80 13.61 6.72 -7.78
N MET A 81 12.37 6.89 -7.27
CA MET A 81 11.17 6.32 -7.90
C MET A 81 10.95 6.93 -9.30
N GLU A 82 11.06 8.25 -9.43
CA GLU A 82 10.94 8.97 -10.71
C GLU A 82 12.00 8.49 -11.72
N GLN A 83 13.25 8.32 -11.28
CA GLN A 83 14.31 7.75 -12.13
C GLN A 83 13.96 6.34 -12.61
N PHE A 84 13.40 5.49 -11.75
CA PHE A 84 12.94 4.16 -12.17
C PHE A 84 11.79 4.23 -13.19
N TYR A 85 10.84 5.16 -13.03
CA TYR A 85 9.78 5.40 -14.01
C TYR A 85 10.36 5.82 -15.36
N GLU A 86 11.24 6.83 -15.39
CA GLU A 86 11.88 7.28 -16.62
C GLU A 86 12.66 6.16 -17.33
N LEU A 87 13.38 5.33 -16.57
CA LEU A 87 14.14 4.20 -17.11
C LEU A 87 13.23 3.12 -17.69
N ASN A 88 12.06 2.88 -17.10
CA ASN A 88 11.10 1.89 -17.59
C ASN A 88 10.33 2.39 -18.82
N ASP A 89 10.00 3.69 -18.88
CA ASP A 89 9.35 4.29 -20.04
C ASP A 89 10.28 4.37 -21.25
N ARG A 90 11.60 4.58 -21.04
CA ARG A 90 12.62 4.50 -22.11
C ARG A 90 12.87 3.09 -22.64
N LYS A 91 12.41 2.05 -21.93
CA LYS A 91 12.54 0.63 -22.33
C LYS A 91 11.29 0.10 -23.05
N LYS A 92 10.23 0.90 -23.18
CA LYS A 92 9.08 0.62 -24.05
C LYS A 92 9.31 1.19 -25.44
#